data_AF-F0YCR5-F1
#
_entry.id   AF-F0YCR5-F1
#
_cell.length_a   1.000
_cell.length_b   1.000
_cell.length_c   1.000
_cell.angle_alpha   90.00
_cell.angle_beta   90.00
_cell.angle_gamma   90.00
#
_symmetry.space_group_name_H-M   'P 1'
#
loop_
_entity.id
_entity.type
_entity.pdbx_description
1 polymer ?
#
loop_
_entity_poly.entity_id
_entity_poly.type
_entity_poly.pdbx_seq_one_letter_code
_entity_poly.pdbx_strand_id
1 'polypeptide(L)'
;LRRHAARTNGSSVLSRDPGVAWSYYRADPEWGRIQAVQLIGDLEAVLKPYDVSVVHLDGMIEVVPGRMHKGNVVKHILNTLDEPPDFLFACGDSKTDEKMFSSVYSHLADAPTAEHNQAYTVTVGKKASKALFYLNDHAHVIDALAKLAS
;
A
#
# COMPACT_ATOMS: atom_id res chain seq x y z
N LEU A 1 18.29 -11.05 2.08
CA LEU A 1 17.89 -11.19 0.66
C LEU A 1 18.74 -12.20 -0.14
N ARG A 2 20.03 -11.95 -0.40
CA ARG A 2 20.85 -12.86 -1.24
C ARG A 2 20.87 -14.32 -0.79
N ARG A 3 20.90 -14.57 0.52
CA ARG A 3 20.80 -15.93 1.11
C ARG A 3 19.51 -16.66 0.71
N HIS A 4 18.38 -15.95 0.71
CA HIS A 4 17.09 -16.50 0.30
C HIS A 4 17.06 -16.70 -1.22
N ALA A 5 17.60 -15.75 -1.99
CA ALA A 5 17.70 -15.90 -3.44
C ALA A 5 18.51 -17.13 -3.87
N ALA A 6 19.63 -17.42 -3.20
CA ALA A 6 20.45 -18.60 -3.48
C ALA A 6 19.75 -19.95 -3.20
N ARG A 7 18.67 -19.96 -2.42
CA ARG A 7 17.91 -21.17 -2.03
C ARG A 7 16.55 -21.26 -2.71
N THR A 8 16.22 -20.31 -3.57
CA THR A 8 14.93 -20.22 -4.26
C THR A 8 15.18 -20.01 -5.74
N ASN A 9 15.26 -21.12 -6.49
CA ASN A 9 15.43 -21.09 -7.93
C ASN A 9 14.35 -20.23 -8.59
N GLY A 10 14.76 -19.37 -9.54
CA GLY A 10 13.86 -18.42 -10.20
C GLY A 10 13.59 -17.13 -9.43
N SER A 11 14.04 -17.00 -8.18
CA SER A 11 13.95 -15.72 -7.45
C SER A 11 15.14 -14.79 -7.78
N SER A 12 14.98 -13.50 -7.51
CA SER A 12 16.02 -12.50 -7.76
C SER A 12 15.99 -11.37 -6.74
N VAL A 13 17.16 -10.76 -6.48
CA VAL A 13 17.25 -9.52 -5.71
C VAL A 13 17.26 -8.35 -6.68
N LEU A 14 16.37 -7.39 -6.48
CA LEU A 14 16.24 -6.21 -7.32
C LEU A 14 16.71 -4.98 -6.54
N SER A 15 17.55 -4.16 -7.18
CA SER A 15 17.86 -2.83 -6.64
C SER A 15 16.65 -1.92 -6.90
N ARG A 16 16.19 -1.22 -5.87
CA ARG A 16 15.16 -0.18 -5.98
C ARG A 16 15.80 1.14 -5.51
N ASP A 17 15.25 2.26 -5.93
CA ASP A 17 15.65 3.54 -5.38
C ASP A 17 14.40 4.33 -4.94
N PRO A 18 14.22 4.59 -3.63
CA PRO A 18 15.00 4.05 -2.51
C PRO A 18 14.58 2.60 -2.17
N GLY A 19 15.55 1.73 -1.86
CA GLY A 19 15.29 0.43 -1.21
C GLY A 19 15.84 -0.79 -1.92
N VAL A 20 15.33 -1.96 -1.56
CA VAL A 20 15.75 -3.24 -2.17
C VAL A 20 14.59 -4.21 -2.12
N ALA A 21 14.46 -5.03 -3.15
CA ALA A 21 13.39 -6.02 -3.24
C ALA A 21 13.94 -7.42 -3.49
N TRP A 22 13.14 -8.41 -3.12
CA TRP A 22 13.32 -9.79 -3.51
C TRP A 22 12.05 -10.27 -4.22
N SER A 23 12.19 -10.61 -5.49
CA SER A 23 11.11 -11.11 -6.33
C SER A 23 11.18 -12.62 -6.43
N TYR A 24 10.03 -13.29 -6.32
CA TYR A 24 9.89 -14.73 -6.48
C TYR A 24 8.84 -15.11 -7.53
N TYR A 25 8.45 -14.20 -8.43
CA TYR A 25 7.47 -14.47 -9.50
C TYR A 25 7.85 -15.61 -10.43
N ARG A 26 9.15 -15.82 -10.67
CA ARG A 26 9.65 -16.89 -11.55
C ARG A 26 10.08 -18.13 -10.76
N ALA A 27 9.89 -18.13 -9.44
CA ALA A 27 10.10 -19.31 -8.62
C ALA A 27 8.85 -20.20 -8.67
N ASP A 28 9.02 -21.44 -8.21
CA ASP A 28 7.87 -22.28 -7.89
C ASP A 28 6.93 -21.53 -6.90
N PRO A 29 5.62 -21.42 -7.19
CA PRO A 29 4.72 -20.57 -6.40
C PRO A 29 4.63 -20.95 -4.92
N GLU A 30 4.60 -22.26 -4.62
CA GLU A 30 4.48 -22.76 -3.26
C GLU A 30 5.79 -22.55 -2.50
N TRP A 31 6.91 -22.95 -3.10
CA TRP A 31 8.24 -22.76 -2.52
C TRP A 31 8.59 -21.30 -2.33
N GLY A 32 8.28 -20.45 -3.31
CA GLY A 32 8.47 -19.01 -3.24
C GLY A 32 7.71 -18.39 -2.08
N ARG A 33 6.46 -18.80 -1.85
CA ARG A 33 5.65 -18.33 -0.72
C ARG A 33 6.19 -18.79 0.63
N ILE A 34 6.65 -20.04 0.74
CA ILE A 34 7.28 -20.56 1.97
C ILE A 34 8.54 -19.74 2.31
N GLN A 35 9.37 -19.50 1.31
CA GLN A 35 10.61 -18.72 1.44
C GLN A 35 10.32 -17.25 1.75
N ALA A 36 9.25 -16.69 1.19
CA ALA A 36 8.78 -15.33 1.50
C ALA A 36 8.44 -15.17 2.98
N VAL A 37 7.67 -16.11 3.56
CA VAL A 37 7.29 -16.07 4.98
C VAL A 37 8.52 -16.11 5.89
N GLN A 38 9.49 -16.98 5.59
CA GLN A 38 10.74 -17.03 6.35
C GLN A 38 11.56 -15.74 6.22
N LEU A 39 11.66 -15.22 4.99
CA LEU A 39 12.39 -13.98 4.73
C LEU A 39 11.77 -12.79 5.47
N ILE A 40 10.44 -12.70 5.54
CA ILE A 40 9.75 -11.64 6.29
C ILE A 40 10.15 -11.69 7.76
N GLY A 41 10.07 -12.86 8.40
CA GLY A 41 10.46 -13.01 9.81
C GLY A 41 11.94 -12.66 10.06
N ASP A 42 12.83 -13.12 9.19
CA ASP A 42 14.27 -12.78 9.25
C ASP A 42 14.49 -11.26 9.13
N LEU A 43 13.82 -10.62 8.17
CA LEU A 43 13.94 -9.18 7.93
C LEU A 43 13.37 -8.37 9.10
N GLU A 44 12.18 -8.70 9.59
CA GLU A 44 11.57 -8.00 10.72
C GLU A 44 12.43 -8.10 11.98
N ALA A 45 13.04 -9.25 12.24
CA ALA A 45 13.94 -9.44 13.37
C ALA A 45 15.21 -8.59 13.26
N VAL A 46 15.87 -8.61 12.10
CA VAL A 46 17.15 -7.91 11.87
C VAL A 46 16.95 -6.40 11.71
N LEU A 47 15.85 -5.98 11.08
CA LEU A 47 15.60 -4.59 10.73
C LEU A 47 14.87 -3.80 11.82
N LYS A 48 14.42 -4.46 12.90
CA LYS A 48 13.75 -3.84 14.05
C LYS A 48 14.42 -2.54 14.58
N PRO A 49 15.77 -2.40 14.61
CA PRO A 49 16.41 -1.17 15.09
C PRO A 49 16.41 -0.01 14.09
N TYR A 50 16.05 -0.22 12.83
CA TYR A 50 16.17 0.75 11.74
C TYR A 50 14.82 1.31 11.31
N ASP A 51 14.76 2.56 10.86
CA ASP A 51 13.55 3.20 10.31
C ASP A 51 13.28 2.72 8.86
N VAL A 52 12.98 1.43 8.72
CA VAL A 52 12.64 0.77 7.45
C VAL A 52 11.36 -0.06 7.61
N SER A 53 10.67 -0.29 6.51
CA SER A 53 9.47 -1.12 6.47
C SER A 53 9.67 -2.28 5.51
N VAL A 54 9.24 -3.47 5.94
CA VAL A 54 9.14 -4.66 5.09
C VAL A 54 7.75 -4.66 4.46
N VAL A 55 7.69 -4.47 3.15
CA VAL A 55 6.44 -4.39 2.38
C VAL A 55 6.25 -5.72 1.66
N HIS A 56 5.09 -6.33 1.88
CA HIS A 56 4.70 -7.57 1.23
C HIS A 56 3.78 -7.27 0.06
N LEU A 57 4.23 -7.64 -1.13
CA LEU A 57 3.48 -7.57 -2.39
C LEU A 57 3.30 -8.99 -2.91
N ASP A 58 2.29 -9.22 -3.75
CA ASP A 58 2.09 -10.54 -4.35
C ASP A 58 3.31 -10.90 -5.20
N GLY A 59 4.07 -11.94 -4.84
CA GLY A 59 5.26 -12.35 -5.60
C GLY A 59 6.53 -11.56 -5.30
N MET A 60 6.52 -10.65 -4.32
CA MET A 60 7.68 -9.81 -3.98
C MET A 60 7.69 -9.34 -2.53
N ILE A 61 8.88 -9.22 -1.95
CA ILE A 61 9.11 -8.56 -0.66
C ILE A 61 10.03 -7.38 -0.89
N GLU A 62 9.62 -6.19 -0.47
CA GLU A 62 10.42 -4.97 -0.57
C GLU A 62 10.82 -4.47 0.81
N VAL A 63 12.01 -3.90 0.92
CA VAL A 63 12.48 -3.15 2.09
C VAL A 63 12.68 -1.72 1.64
N VAL A 64 11.91 -0.82 2.23
CA VAL A 64 11.89 0.61 1.91
C VAL A 64 12.06 1.44 3.18
N PRO A 65 12.45 2.73 3.10
CA PRO A 65 12.44 3.61 4.26
C PRO A 65 11.07 3.63 4.94
N GLY A 66 11.02 3.67 6.28
CA GLY A 66 9.77 3.51 7.04
C GLY A 66 8.71 4.58 6.74
N ARG A 67 9.16 5.77 6.33
CA ARG A 67 8.31 6.89 5.91
C ARG A 67 7.75 6.76 4.49
N MET A 68 8.19 5.79 3.70
CA MET A 68 7.75 5.60 2.32
C MET A 68 6.46 4.78 2.28
N HIS A 69 5.33 5.45 2.46
CA HIS A 69 4.02 4.82 2.29
C HIS A 69 2.97 5.82 1.78
N LYS A 70 1.93 5.30 1.10
CA LYS A 70 0.88 6.10 0.46
C LYS A 70 0.15 7.05 1.41
N GLY A 71 0.04 6.69 2.70
CA GLY A 71 -0.50 7.60 3.72
C GLY A 71 0.24 8.93 3.87
N ASN A 72 1.57 8.96 3.75
CA ASN A 72 2.33 10.21 3.81
C ASN A 72 2.15 11.04 2.55
N VAL A 73 1.92 10.39 1.40
CA VAL A 73 1.56 11.08 0.16
C VAL A 73 0.21 11.77 0.30
N VAL A 74 -0.81 11.10 0.86
CA VAL A 74 -2.12 11.71 1.14
C VAL A 74 -1.96 12.94 2.04
N LYS A 75 -1.27 12.79 3.18
CA LYS A 75 -1.05 13.90 4.12
C LYS A 75 -0.34 15.07 3.45
N HIS A 76 0.66 14.78 2.63
CA HIS A 76 1.38 15.82 1.90
C HIS A 76 0.47 16.55 0.90
N ILE A 77 -0.31 15.83 0.10
CA ILE A 77 -1.26 16.42 -0.84
C ILE A 77 -2.25 17.32 -0.10
N LEU A 78 -2.93 16.79 0.93
CA LEU A 78 -3.95 17.54 1.68
C LEU A 78 -3.39 18.77 2.40
N ASN A 79 -2.16 18.71 2.90
CA ASN A 79 -1.51 19.85 3.55
C ASN A 79 -0.97 20.90 2.57
N THR A 80 -0.92 20.59 1.27
CA THR A 80 -0.43 21.51 0.22
C THR A 80 -1.58 22.26 -0.47
N LEU A 81 -2.83 21.82 -0.25
CA LEU A 81 -4.00 22.54 -0.74
C LEU A 81 -4.19 23.84 0.05
N ASP A 82 -4.47 24.94 -0.65
CA ASP A 82 -4.76 26.24 -0.02
C ASP A 82 -6.04 26.18 0.83
N GLU A 83 -7.02 25.37 0.39
CA GLU A 83 -8.30 25.15 1.04
C GLU A 83 -8.60 23.64 1.11
N PRO A 84 -9.36 23.16 2.13
CA PRO A 84 -9.74 21.76 2.22
C PRO A 84 -10.62 21.35 1.02
N PRO A 85 -10.45 20.13 0.49
CA PRO A 85 -11.24 19.67 -0.65
C PRO A 85 -12.70 19.45 -0.25
N ASP A 86 -13.63 19.94 -1.06
CA ASP A 86 -15.07 19.70 -0.94
C ASP A 86 -15.47 18.25 -1.28
N PHE A 87 -14.62 17.53 -2.03
CA PHE A 87 -14.79 16.12 -2.35
C PHE A 87 -13.44 15.39 -2.32
N LEU A 88 -13.41 14.22 -1.66
CA LEU A 88 -12.22 13.37 -1.58
C LEU A 88 -12.58 11.93 -1.92
N PHE A 89 -12.00 11.40 -3.00
CA PHE A 89 -12.13 10.00 -3.38
C PHE A 89 -10.77 9.30 -3.32
N ALA A 90 -10.59 8.35 -2.39
CA ALA A 90 -9.38 7.57 -2.24
C ALA A 90 -9.67 6.10 -2.52
N CYS A 91 -9.12 5.56 -3.61
CA CYS A 91 -9.37 4.19 -4.07
C CYS A 91 -8.07 3.37 -4.13
N GLY A 92 -8.09 2.12 -3.66
CA GLY A 92 -6.91 1.25 -3.67
C GLY A 92 -7.23 -0.24 -3.56
N ASP A 93 -6.33 -1.09 -4.03
CA ASP A 93 -6.55 -2.53 -4.25
C ASP A 93 -5.58 -3.42 -3.47
N SER A 94 -4.68 -2.86 -2.67
CA SER A 94 -3.63 -3.62 -2.00
C SER A 94 -3.54 -3.29 -0.52
N LYS A 95 -2.83 -4.12 0.25
CA LYS A 95 -2.53 -3.83 1.66
C LYS A 95 -1.71 -2.53 1.84
N THR A 96 -1.00 -2.08 0.80
CA THR A 96 -0.24 -0.83 0.86
C THR A 96 -1.13 0.41 0.89
N ASP A 97 -2.39 0.28 0.47
CA ASP A 97 -3.40 1.35 0.45
C ASP A 97 -4.06 1.57 1.83
N GLU A 98 -3.90 0.65 2.77
CA GLU A 98 -4.53 0.76 4.09
C GLU A 98 -4.05 1.99 4.88
N LYS A 99 -2.78 2.39 4.70
CA LYS A 99 -2.24 3.63 5.26
C LYS A 99 -2.77 4.88 4.55
N MET A 100 -3.13 4.79 3.27
CA MET A 100 -3.79 5.86 2.52
C MET A 100 -5.17 6.14 3.14
N PHE A 101 -6.01 5.10 3.29
CA PHE A 101 -7.33 5.23 3.90
C PHE A 101 -7.28 5.78 5.33
N SER A 102 -6.36 5.26 6.16
CA SER A 102 -6.21 5.74 7.53
C SER A 102 -5.84 7.23 7.59
N SER A 103 -5.00 7.69 6.66
CA SER A 103 -4.53 9.08 6.63
C SER A 103 -5.61 10.05 6.21
N VAL A 104 -6.53 9.62 5.34
CA VAL A 104 -7.75 10.38 5.02
C VAL A 104 -8.56 10.62 6.29
N TYR A 105 -8.86 9.59 7.08
CA TYR A 105 -9.63 9.76 8.32
C TYR A 105 -8.93 10.58 9.39
N SER A 106 -7.60 10.43 9.53
CA SER A 106 -6.84 11.29 10.45
C SER A 106 -7.00 12.77 10.09
N HIS A 107 -6.90 13.11 8.80
CA HIS A 107 -7.09 14.47 8.33
C HIS A 107 -8.52 14.99 8.61
N LEU A 108 -9.54 14.17 8.39
CA LEU A 108 -10.94 14.55 8.68
C LEU A 108 -11.17 14.79 10.18
N ALA A 109 -10.55 13.99 11.05
CA ALA A 109 -10.67 14.15 12.50
C ALA A 109 -10.00 15.44 12.99
N ASP A 110 -8.90 15.85 12.36
CA ASP A 110 -8.17 17.08 12.69
C ASP A 110 -8.86 18.35 12.14
N ALA A 111 -9.83 18.22 11.22
CA ALA A 111 -10.57 19.32 10.58
C ALA A 111 -12.08 19.30 10.92
N PRO A 112 -12.49 19.48 12.19
CA PRO A 112 -13.86 19.28 12.66
C PRO A 112 -14.91 20.28 12.14
N THR A 113 -14.51 21.36 11.47
CA THR A 113 -15.40 22.45 11.01
C THR A 113 -15.78 22.38 9.53
N ALA A 114 -15.30 21.40 8.77
CA ALA A 114 -15.65 21.29 7.36
C ALA A 114 -17.00 20.56 7.20
N GLU A 115 -18.10 21.31 7.24
CA GLU A 115 -19.46 20.83 6.91
C GLU A 115 -19.57 20.24 5.47
N HIS A 116 -18.49 20.29 4.68
CA HIS A 116 -18.44 19.86 3.29
C HIS A 116 -17.47 18.72 2.98
N ASN A 117 -16.79 18.10 3.95
CA ASN A 117 -15.83 17.03 3.62
C ASN A 117 -16.53 15.71 3.28
N GLN A 118 -16.92 15.54 2.01
CA GLN A 118 -17.37 14.25 1.48
C GLN A 118 -16.16 13.38 1.12
N ALA A 119 -15.67 12.62 2.09
CA ALA A 119 -14.59 11.69 1.89
C ALA A 119 -15.09 10.25 1.69
N TYR A 120 -14.71 9.67 0.56
CA TYR A 120 -15.02 8.30 0.16
C TYR A 120 -13.73 7.52 0.04
N THR A 121 -13.49 6.60 0.99
CA THR A 121 -12.42 5.62 0.88
C THR A 121 -12.99 4.31 0.36
N VAL A 122 -12.35 3.76 -0.68
CA VAL A 122 -12.86 2.62 -1.44
C VAL A 122 -11.76 1.58 -1.63
N THR A 123 -12.02 0.35 -1.21
CA THR A 123 -11.16 -0.79 -1.54
C THR A 123 -11.64 -1.50 -2.80
N VAL A 124 -10.73 -1.96 -3.66
CA VAL A 124 -11.08 -2.75 -4.85
C VAL A 124 -11.01 -4.23 -4.51
N GLY A 125 -12.12 -4.95 -4.74
CA GLY A 125 -12.34 -6.33 -4.31
C GLY A 125 -12.95 -6.43 -2.92
N LYS A 126 -13.73 -7.50 -2.69
CA LYS A 126 -14.32 -7.80 -1.38
C LYS A 126 -13.27 -8.38 -0.43
N LYS A 127 -12.73 -7.54 0.44
CA LYS A 127 -11.70 -7.93 1.42
C LYS A 127 -11.74 -7.05 2.67
N ALA A 128 -11.09 -7.51 3.73
CA ALA A 128 -10.86 -6.71 4.92
C ALA A 128 -10.02 -5.47 4.53
N SER A 129 -10.55 -4.29 4.84
CA SER A 129 -9.92 -3.01 4.58
C SER A 129 -10.41 -1.97 5.59
N LYS A 130 -9.63 -0.92 5.79
CA LYS A 130 -10.02 0.29 6.51
C LYS A 130 -10.88 1.23 5.64
N ALA A 131 -10.96 0.97 4.33
CA ALA A 131 -11.89 1.69 3.47
C ALA A 131 -13.35 1.48 3.92
N LEU A 132 -14.19 2.51 3.79
CA LEU A 132 -15.60 2.42 4.17
C LEU A 132 -16.43 1.69 3.11
N PHE A 133 -16.04 1.81 1.85
CA PHE A 133 -16.74 1.21 0.72
C PHE A 133 -15.84 0.23 -0.04
N TYR A 134 -16.45 -0.55 -0.92
CA TYR A 134 -15.72 -1.37 -1.87
C TYR A 134 -16.35 -1.32 -3.27
N LEU A 135 -15.53 -1.56 -4.27
CA LEU A 135 -15.94 -1.86 -5.65
C LEU A 135 -15.46 -3.28 -5.99
N ASN A 136 -16.17 -4.00 -6.87
CA ASN A 136 -15.86 -5.42 -7.10
C ASN A 136 -14.51 -5.63 -7.80
N ASP A 137 -14.22 -4.79 -8.79
CA ASP A 137 -13.06 -4.92 -9.67
C ASP A 137 -12.74 -3.58 -10.34
N HIS A 138 -11.71 -3.57 -11.19
CA HIS A 138 -11.28 -2.37 -11.91
C HIS A 138 -12.31 -1.83 -12.91
N ALA A 139 -13.19 -2.66 -13.47
CA ALA A 139 -14.24 -2.18 -14.38
C ALA A 139 -15.24 -1.29 -13.62
N HIS A 140 -15.62 -1.71 -12.42
CA HIS A 140 -16.48 -0.91 -11.55
C HIS A 140 -15.82 0.40 -11.08
N VAL A 141 -14.49 0.44 -10.97
CA VAL A 141 -13.75 1.69 -10.72
C VAL A 141 -13.90 2.65 -11.89
N ILE A 142 -13.73 2.17 -13.11
CA ILE A 142 -13.90 2.99 -14.32
C ILE A 142 -15.33 3.52 -14.41
N ASP A 143 -16.33 2.67 -14.20
CA ASP A 143 -17.75 3.08 -14.22
C ASP A 143 -18.06 4.14 -13.17
N ALA A 144 -17.50 4.01 -11.95
CA ALA A 144 -17.68 4.99 -10.89
C ALA A 144 -17.05 6.34 -11.27
N LEU A 145 -15.83 6.33 -11.81
CA LEU A 145 -15.15 7.54 -12.26
C LEU A 145 -15.88 8.20 -13.45
N ALA A 146 -16.40 7.41 -14.39
CA ALA A 146 -17.18 7.91 -15.51
C ALA A 146 -18.46 8.63 -15.05
N LYS A 147 -19.14 8.10 -14.02
CA LYS A 147 -20.34 8.74 -13.42
C LYS A 147 -20.02 9.98 -12.60
N LEU A 148 -18.81 10.10 -12.05
CA LEU A 148 -18.36 11.30 -11.35
C LEU A 148 -17.95 12.42 -12.32
N ALA A 149 -17.51 12.06 -13.53
CA ALA A 149 -17.10 12.99 -14.56
C ALA A 149 -18.25 13.54 -15.43
N SER A 150 -19.47 13.00 -15.27
CA SER A 150 -20.68 13.41 -15.99
C SER A 150 -21.47 14.46 -15.21
#